data_AF-A0A1G2Z8P1-F1
#
_entry.id   AF-A0A1G2Z8P1-F1
#
_cell.length_a   1.000
_cell.length_b   1.000
_cell.length_c   1.000
_cell.angle_alpha   90.00
_cell.angle_beta   90.00
_cell.angle_gamma   90.00
#
_symmetry.space_group_name_H-M   'P 1'
#
loop_
_entity.id
_entity.type
_entity.pdbx_description
1 polymer ?
#
loop_
_entity_poly.entity_id
_entity_poly.type
_entity_poly.pdbx_seq_one_letter_code
_entity_poly.pdbx_strand_id
1 'polypeptide(L)'
;MKTSILFKSALVASFLFFTAATFALNVPKPMAIDIDDLGWKEGWDLHESGGPYRLGLPQGRTMTLQDYEVIVYLSKAVGVRLKSLFIMSEFDRSNICARCPTTNEKGSNWDNSALVSDSDFAVMNYVKENAAHIEFGLHGVRHEFWSASVNGRDIACYYEERGFAYVVLPKLDKKQYTLTVTTGPSDMPTYVWNDGTYNVQDFQSGTDNAVVGLEMYGTQRVKVKLRFEPREVTSSNTGLEIKEWHYEAPFLSMLIHGRNIQGQPGVITIRGKPLREQE
;
A
#
# COMPACT_ATOMS: atom_id res chain seq x y z
N MET A 1 -43.18 90.99 -37.06
CA MET A 1 -43.09 90.96 -35.59
C MET A 1 -42.37 89.69 -35.17
N LYS A 2 -41.33 89.82 -34.36
CA LYS A 2 -40.49 88.72 -33.87
C LYS A 2 -41.27 87.85 -32.87
N THR A 3 -41.20 86.54 -33.02
CA THR A 3 -41.49 85.60 -31.93
C THR A 3 -40.48 84.46 -32.00
N SER A 4 -39.54 84.49 -31.07
CA SER A 4 -38.52 83.47 -30.84
C SER A 4 -39.17 82.21 -30.26
N ILE A 5 -38.96 81.06 -30.89
CA ILE A 5 -39.24 79.76 -30.28
C ILE A 5 -37.90 79.21 -29.78
N LEU A 6 -37.76 79.14 -28.45
CA LEU A 6 -36.64 78.48 -27.80
C LEU A 6 -36.67 76.98 -28.13
N PHE A 7 -35.63 76.49 -28.81
CA PHE A 7 -35.28 75.07 -28.85
C PHE A 7 -34.80 74.64 -27.46
N LYS A 8 -35.58 73.80 -26.77
CA LYS A 8 -35.09 73.04 -25.62
C LYS A 8 -34.45 71.76 -26.13
N SER A 9 -33.12 71.71 -26.15
CA SER A 9 -32.33 70.50 -26.30
C SER A 9 -32.51 69.62 -25.06
N ALA A 10 -33.37 68.61 -25.16
CA ALA A 10 -33.40 67.53 -24.18
C ALA A 10 -32.25 66.56 -24.51
N LEU A 11 -31.17 66.64 -23.74
CA LEU A 11 -30.09 65.67 -23.74
C LEU A 11 -30.64 64.37 -23.13
N VAL A 12 -31.00 63.39 -23.97
CA VAL A 12 -31.33 62.04 -23.48
C VAL A 12 -30.01 61.35 -23.17
N ALA A 13 -29.61 61.38 -21.89
CA ALA A 13 -28.51 60.56 -21.41
C ALA A 13 -28.97 59.10 -21.37
N SER A 14 -28.64 58.32 -22.40
CA SER A 14 -28.77 56.86 -22.35
C SER A 14 -27.72 56.32 -21.39
N PHE A 15 -28.12 56.07 -20.14
CA PHE A 15 -27.33 55.30 -19.20
C PHE A 15 -27.33 53.83 -19.65
N LEU A 16 -26.22 53.38 -20.23
CA LEU A 16 -25.91 51.96 -20.35
C LEU A 16 -25.67 51.42 -18.94
N PHE A 17 -26.71 50.84 -18.34
CA PHE A 17 -26.57 50.02 -17.14
C PHE A 17 -25.89 48.70 -17.54
N PHE A 18 -24.58 48.61 -17.36
CA PHE A 18 -23.91 47.32 -17.24
C PHE A 18 -24.27 46.75 -15.87
N THR A 19 -25.37 45.99 -15.81
CA THR A 19 -25.57 45.09 -14.66
C THR A 19 -24.47 44.05 -14.71
N ALA A 20 -23.52 44.10 -13.78
CA ALA A 20 -22.55 43.03 -13.61
C ALA A 20 -23.33 41.76 -13.24
N ALA A 21 -23.57 40.89 -14.22
CA ALA A 21 -24.13 39.58 -13.98
C ALA A 21 -23.10 38.78 -13.17
N THR A 22 -23.36 38.63 -11.88
CA THR A 22 -22.61 37.72 -11.02
C THR A 22 -23.15 36.32 -11.27
N PHE A 23 -22.38 35.50 -11.98
CA PHE A 23 -22.65 34.07 -12.10
C PHE A 23 -21.78 33.32 -11.08
N ALA A 24 -22.37 32.37 -10.36
CA ALA A 24 -21.64 31.48 -9.48
C ALA A 24 -21.02 30.35 -10.32
N LEU A 25 -19.69 30.32 -10.41
CA LEU A 25 -18.95 29.21 -11.01
C LEU A 25 -18.50 28.25 -9.90
N ASN A 26 -19.19 27.11 -9.77
CA ASN A 26 -18.73 26.03 -8.90
C ASN A 26 -17.69 25.19 -9.65
N VAL A 27 -16.41 25.48 -9.44
CA VAL A 27 -15.32 24.64 -9.96
C VAL A 27 -15.16 23.46 -8.99
N PRO A 28 -15.44 22.20 -9.40
CA PRO A 28 -15.22 21.05 -8.53
C PRO A 28 -13.73 20.93 -8.19
N LYS A 29 -13.42 20.39 -7.00
CA LYS A 29 -12.03 20.06 -6.67
C LYS A 29 -11.48 19.10 -7.72
N PRO A 30 -10.23 19.28 -8.19
CA PRO A 30 -9.63 18.35 -9.12
C PRO A 30 -9.61 16.95 -8.49
N MET A 31 -10.12 15.96 -9.23
CA MET A 31 -10.15 14.56 -8.85
C MET A 31 -9.41 13.78 -9.94
N ALA A 32 -8.44 12.96 -9.53
CA ALA A 32 -7.76 12.03 -10.40
C ALA A 32 -8.24 10.61 -10.10
N ILE A 33 -8.36 9.79 -11.12
CA ILE A 33 -8.63 8.35 -11.02
C ILE A 33 -7.40 7.66 -11.57
N ASP A 34 -6.76 6.88 -10.69
CA ASP A 34 -5.57 6.11 -10.99
C ASP A 34 -5.94 4.62 -10.91
N ILE A 35 -5.47 3.82 -11.86
CA ILE A 35 -5.56 2.36 -11.86
C ILE A 35 -4.18 1.84 -11.47
N ASP A 36 -4.12 1.13 -10.35
CA ASP A 36 -2.87 0.62 -9.78
C ASP A 36 -2.61 -0.85 -10.18
N ASP A 37 -1.38 -1.33 -9.93
CA ASP A 37 -0.95 -2.72 -10.15
C ASP A 37 -1.15 -3.25 -11.58
N LEU A 38 -1.15 -2.35 -12.58
CA LEU A 38 -1.13 -2.77 -13.99
C LEU A 38 0.22 -3.38 -14.34
N GLY A 39 0.25 -4.26 -15.33
CA GLY A 39 1.49 -4.87 -15.80
C GLY A 39 1.93 -6.15 -15.09
N TRP A 40 1.23 -6.56 -14.02
CA TRP A 40 1.15 -7.98 -13.67
C TRP A 40 0.47 -8.75 -14.81
N LYS A 41 1.25 -9.44 -15.64
CA LYS A 41 0.71 -10.36 -16.64
C LYS A 41 -0.02 -11.48 -15.95
N GLU A 42 0.53 -12.01 -14.88
CA GLU A 42 -0.11 -12.98 -14.00
C GLU A 42 -1.02 -12.28 -12.98
N GLY A 43 -2.14 -11.71 -13.42
CA GLY A 43 -2.96 -10.82 -12.58
C GLY A 43 -3.90 -11.49 -11.58
N TRP A 44 -3.78 -12.79 -11.30
CA TRP A 44 -4.62 -13.47 -10.30
C TRP A 44 -4.16 -13.17 -8.88
N ASP A 45 -5.11 -13.08 -7.95
CA ASP A 45 -4.84 -12.76 -6.55
C ASP A 45 -4.18 -13.95 -5.83
N LEU A 46 -3.11 -13.68 -5.09
CA LEU A 46 -2.34 -14.68 -4.35
C LEU A 46 -2.32 -14.41 -2.83
N HIS A 47 -3.03 -13.40 -2.32
CA HIS A 47 -2.92 -12.97 -0.92
C HIS A 47 -3.26 -14.06 0.10
N GLU A 48 -4.25 -14.92 -0.19
CA GLU A 48 -4.61 -16.03 0.70
C GLU A 48 -3.48 -17.08 0.83
N SER A 49 -2.60 -17.16 -0.17
CA SER A 49 -1.41 -18.02 -0.17
C SER A 49 -0.12 -17.28 0.22
N GLY A 50 -0.26 -16.06 0.73
CA GLY A 50 0.82 -15.16 1.08
C GLY A 50 1.32 -14.28 -0.07
N GLY A 51 1.03 -14.58 -1.34
CA GLY A 51 1.50 -13.75 -2.46
C GLY A 51 0.87 -12.35 -2.52
N PRO A 52 1.26 -11.50 -3.48
CA PRO A 52 0.75 -10.13 -3.55
C PRO A 52 -0.74 -10.06 -3.91
N TYR A 53 -1.40 -8.99 -3.49
CA TYR A 53 -2.65 -8.56 -4.12
C TYR A 53 -2.37 -8.18 -5.57
N ARG A 54 -3.21 -8.65 -6.49
CA ARG A 54 -3.12 -8.35 -7.92
C ARG A 54 -4.52 -7.97 -8.44
N LEU A 55 -4.66 -7.80 -9.75
CA LEU A 55 -5.91 -7.40 -10.41
C LEU A 55 -7.11 -8.34 -10.21
N GLY A 56 -6.93 -9.51 -9.56
CA GLY A 56 -8.00 -10.46 -9.27
C GLY A 56 -8.49 -11.22 -10.50
N LEU A 57 -7.63 -11.41 -11.51
CA LEU A 57 -7.98 -12.20 -12.69
C LEU A 57 -8.22 -13.67 -12.32
N PRO A 58 -9.05 -14.41 -13.08
CA PRO A 58 -9.16 -15.85 -12.91
C PRO A 58 -7.79 -16.53 -13.02
N GLN A 59 -7.52 -17.49 -12.14
CA GLN A 59 -6.24 -18.20 -12.12
C GLN A 59 -5.92 -18.84 -13.49
N GLY A 60 -4.70 -18.60 -13.98
CA GLY A 60 -4.24 -19.07 -15.30
C GLY A 60 -4.61 -18.15 -16.47
N ARG A 61 -5.40 -17.10 -16.25
CA ARG A 61 -5.66 -16.06 -17.26
C ARG A 61 -4.63 -14.95 -17.12
N THR A 62 -3.82 -14.74 -18.15
CA THR A 62 -2.89 -13.62 -18.21
C THR A 62 -3.53 -12.37 -18.79
N MET A 63 -3.00 -11.20 -18.44
CA MET A 63 -3.38 -9.95 -19.10
C MET A 63 -3.02 -9.99 -20.59
N THR A 64 -3.91 -9.45 -21.41
CA THR A 64 -3.73 -9.31 -22.86
C THR A 64 -3.90 -7.86 -23.28
N LEU A 65 -3.63 -7.57 -24.56
CA LEU A 65 -3.85 -6.22 -25.12
C LEU A 65 -5.28 -5.72 -24.86
N GLN A 66 -6.28 -6.59 -24.96
CA GLN A 66 -7.68 -6.24 -24.77
C GLN A 66 -7.97 -5.64 -23.38
N ASP A 67 -7.23 -6.04 -22.34
CA ASP A 67 -7.39 -5.44 -21.00
C ASP A 67 -7.02 -3.96 -20.98
N TYR A 68 -5.98 -3.59 -21.73
CA TYR A 68 -5.54 -2.20 -21.87
C TYR A 68 -6.44 -1.41 -22.82
N GLU A 69 -7.01 -2.06 -23.84
CA GLU A 69 -8.01 -1.46 -24.72
C GLU A 69 -9.26 -1.01 -23.96
N VAL A 70 -9.69 -1.78 -22.95
CA VAL A 70 -10.82 -1.40 -22.07
C VAL A 70 -10.52 -0.09 -21.33
N ILE A 71 -9.31 0.10 -20.82
CA ILE A 71 -8.91 1.34 -20.11
C ILE A 71 -9.02 2.54 -21.06
N VAL A 72 -8.49 2.42 -22.29
CA VAL A 72 -8.56 3.48 -23.30
C VAL A 72 -10.01 3.73 -23.75
N TYR A 73 -10.81 2.68 -23.91
CA TYR A 73 -12.24 2.79 -24.21
C TYR A 73 -12.97 3.60 -23.14
N LEU A 74 -12.77 3.27 -21.86
CA LEU A 74 -13.36 3.98 -20.73
C LEU A 74 -12.91 5.44 -20.70
N SER A 75 -11.59 5.69 -20.79
CA SER A 75 -11.01 7.03 -20.86
C SER A 75 -11.66 7.90 -21.94
N LYS A 76 -11.82 7.37 -23.16
CA LYS A 76 -12.48 8.06 -24.28
C LYS A 76 -13.95 8.33 -23.98
N ALA A 77 -14.67 7.37 -23.40
CA ALA A 77 -16.08 7.51 -23.07
C ALA A 77 -16.33 8.59 -22.01
N VAL A 78 -15.47 8.69 -20.99
CA VAL A 78 -15.61 9.69 -19.92
C VAL A 78 -14.90 11.02 -20.23
N GLY A 79 -14.07 11.07 -21.27
CA GLY A 79 -13.31 12.26 -21.65
C GLY A 79 -12.19 12.63 -20.69
N VAL A 80 -11.56 11.66 -20.02
CA VAL A 80 -10.46 11.89 -19.08
C VAL A 80 -9.24 11.06 -19.45
N ARG A 81 -8.04 11.53 -19.11
CA ARG A 81 -6.82 10.72 -19.18
C ARG A 81 -6.69 9.92 -17.89
N LEU A 82 -6.80 8.60 -17.95
CA LEU A 82 -6.67 7.75 -16.77
C LEU A 82 -5.19 7.49 -16.49
N LYS A 83 -4.76 7.68 -15.24
CA LYS A 83 -3.41 7.27 -14.85
C LYS A 83 -3.38 5.78 -14.62
N SER A 84 -2.35 5.14 -15.15
CA SER A 84 -2.18 3.71 -15.14
C SER A 84 -0.80 3.41 -14.61
N LEU A 85 -0.73 2.92 -13.38
CA LEU A 85 0.51 2.71 -12.64
C LEU A 85 0.98 1.26 -12.88
N PHE A 86 2.13 1.12 -13.53
CA PHE A 86 2.66 -0.16 -13.99
C PHE A 86 3.71 -0.74 -13.04
N ILE A 87 3.67 -2.06 -12.90
CA ILE A 87 4.74 -2.90 -12.39
C ILE A 87 5.48 -3.48 -13.59
N MET A 88 6.77 -3.20 -13.65
CA MET A 88 7.53 -3.36 -14.89
C MET A 88 8.29 -4.68 -15.00
N SER A 89 8.44 -5.44 -13.91
CA SER A 89 9.26 -6.65 -13.89
C SER A 89 8.81 -7.71 -14.89
N GLU A 90 7.51 -7.88 -15.10
CA GLU A 90 7.03 -8.93 -16.02
C GLU A 90 7.17 -8.53 -17.49
N PHE A 91 7.43 -7.25 -17.76
CA PHE A 91 7.88 -6.74 -19.06
C PHE A 91 9.41 -6.79 -19.23
N ASP A 92 10.15 -7.30 -18.26
CA ASP A 92 11.61 -7.44 -18.33
C ASP A 92 12.01 -8.54 -19.32
N ARG A 93 12.13 -8.18 -20.59
CA ARG A 93 12.49 -9.13 -21.66
C ARG A 93 13.96 -9.55 -21.64
N SER A 94 14.81 -8.82 -20.94
CA SER A 94 16.25 -9.01 -20.98
C SER A 94 16.83 -9.45 -19.64
N ASN A 95 15.96 -9.83 -18.69
CA ASN A 95 16.33 -10.19 -17.32
C ASN A 95 17.23 -9.13 -16.65
N ILE A 96 16.98 -7.85 -16.92
CA ILE A 96 17.70 -6.73 -16.32
C ILE A 96 17.52 -6.72 -14.80
N CYS A 97 16.38 -7.16 -14.27
CA CYS A 97 16.15 -7.20 -12.82
C CYS A 97 17.14 -8.15 -12.11
N ALA A 98 17.68 -9.17 -12.78
CA ALA A 98 18.73 -10.04 -12.24
C ALA A 98 20.05 -9.29 -11.99
N ARG A 99 20.28 -8.18 -12.70
CA ARG A 99 21.43 -7.28 -12.52
C ARG A 99 21.20 -6.23 -11.44
N CYS A 100 19.98 -6.11 -10.94
CA CYS A 100 19.59 -5.24 -9.85
C CYS A 100 18.87 -6.04 -8.76
N PRO A 101 19.59 -6.91 -8.00
CA PRO A 101 18.97 -7.93 -7.13
C PRO A 101 18.04 -7.39 -6.04
N THR A 102 18.12 -6.10 -5.71
CA THR A 102 17.23 -5.47 -4.72
C THR A 102 15.85 -5.11 -5.27
N THR A 103 15.58 -5.36 -6.56
CA THR A 103 14.34 -4.94 -7.25
C THR A 103 13.27 -6.02 -7.34
N ASN A 104 13.56 -7.26 -6.93
CA ASN A 104 12.67 -8.41 -7.08
C ASN A 104 12.98 -9.50 -6.03
N GLU A 105 12.04 -10.43 -5.84
CA GLU A 105 12.12 -11.52 -4.87
C GLU A 105 13.14 -12.62 -5.21
N LYS A 106 13.49 -12.78 -6.49
CA LYS A 106 14.46 -13.79 -6.93
C LYS A 106 15.89 -13.27 -6.88
N GLY A 107 16.08 -11.99 -6.57
CA GLY A 107 17.39 -11.34 -6.56
C GLY A 107 18.15 -11.53 -7.87
N SER A 108 19.39 -12.00 -7.77
CA SER A 108 20.22 -12.31 -8.94
C SER A 108 19.74 -13.52 -9.74
N ASN A 109 18.82 -14.32 -9.21
CA ASN A 109 18.24 -15.50 -9.88
C ASN A 109 16.96 -15.17 -10.65
N TRP A 110 16.65 -13.88 -10.82
CA TRP A 110 15.52 -13.44 -11.63
C TRP A 110 15.60 -14.00 -13.06
N ASP A 111 14.55 -14.69 -13.48
CA ASP A 111 14.36 -15.16 -14.84
C ASP A 111 12.89 -15.03 -15.26
N ASN A 112 12.63 -14.06 -16.13
CA ASN A 112 11.32 -13.74 -16.69
C ASN A 112 11.07 -14.44 -18.03
N SER A 113 11.98 -15.30 -18.51
CA SER A 113 11.93 -15.87 -19.87
C SER A 113 10.61 -16.57 -20.20
N ALA A 114 9.95 -17.16 -19.19
CA ALA A 114 8.66 -17.83 -19.35
C ALA A 114 7.50 -16.87 -19.72
N LEU A 115 7.60 -15.58 -19.34
CA LEU A 115 6.58 -14.56 -19.58
C LEU A 115 6.92 -13.65 -20.77
N VAL A 116 8.12 -13.76 -21.34
CA VAL A 116 8.54 -12.97 -22.50
C VAL A 116 7.77 -13.43 -23.73
N SER A 117 6.98 -12.52 -24.32
CA SER A 117 6.31 -12.79 -25.59
C SER A 117 6.09 -11.50 -26.38
N ASP A 118 5.88 -11.60 -27.68
CA ASP A 118 5.73 -10.41 -28.53
C ASP A 118 4.46 -9.59 -28.24
N SER A 119 3.54 -10.11 -27.43
CA SER A 119 2.39 -9.33 -26.93
C SER A 119 2.82 -8.11 -26.11
N ASP A 120 4.01 -8.16 -25.50
CA ASP A 120 4.55 -7.07 -24.69
C ASP A 120 4.74 -5.79 -25.51
N PHE A 121 5.23 -5.94 -26.75
CA PHE A 121 5.34 -4.83 -27.67
C PHE A 121 3.97 -4.33 -28.08
N ALA A 122 3.00 -5.21 -28.32
CA ALA A 122 1.65 -4.80 -28.66
C ALA A 122 1.03 -3.95 -27.53
N VAL A 123 1.15 -4.40 -26.27
CA VAL A 123 0.69 -3.65 -25.09
C VAL A 123 1.40 -2.30 -24.97
N MET A 124 2.74 -2.29 -24.95
CA MET A 124 3.49 -1.05 -24.72
C MET A 124 3.40 -0.07 -25.88
N ASN A 125 3.32 -0.56 -27.13
CA ASN A 125 3.01 0.29 -28.29
C ASN A 125 1.60 0.87 -28.17
N TYR A 126 0.61 0.07 -27.79
CA TYR A 126 -0.76 0.55 -27.62
C TYR A 126 -0.86 1.64 -26.53
N VAL A 127 -0.20 1.44 -25.39
CA VAL A 127 -0.10 2.45 -24.31
C VAL A 127 0.51 3.74 -24.84
N LYS A 128 1.62 3.64 -25.59
CA LYS A 128 2.32 4.79 -26.18
C LYS A 128 1.47 5.52 -27.23
N GLU A 129 0.83 4.77 -28.13
CA GLU A 129 -0.02 5.30 -29.20
C GLU A 129 -1.30 5.95 -28.66
N ASN A 130 -1.79 5.50 -27.50
CA ASN A 130 -2.97 6.05 -26.83
C ASN A 130 -2.62 6.91 -25.61
N ALA A 131 -1.40 7.47 -25.54
CA ALA A 131 -0.92 8.21 -24.37
C ALA A 131 -1.79 9.42 -23.98
N ALA A 132 -2.64 9.94 -24.89
CA ALA A 132 -3.64 10.98 -24.59
C ALA A 132 -4.79 10.49 -23.70
N HIS A 133 -4.98 9.18 -23.59
CA HIS A 133 -6.11 8.51 -22.92
C HIS A 133 -5.66 7.61 -21.77
N ILE A 134 -4.48 7.01 -21.90
CA ILE A 134 -3.83 6.23 -20.84
C ILE A 134 -2.49 6.87 -20.49
N GLU A 135 -2.34 7.34 -19.26
CA GLU A 135 -1.08 7.89 -18.77
C GLU A 135 -0.26 6.77 -18.15
N PHE A 136 0.90 6.49 -18.75
CA PHE A 136 1.88 5.60 -18.14
C PHE A 136 2.44 6.25 -16.88
N GLY A 137 2.25 5.59 -15.74
CA GLY A 137 2.98 5.84 -14.51
C GLY A 137 3.73 4.58 -14.07
N LEU A 138 4.79 4.78 -13.30
CA LEU A 138 5.52 3.68 -12.67
C LEU A 138 4.97 3.49 -11.26
N HIS A 139 4.33 2.35 -10.98
CA HIS A 139 4.05 1.91 -9.61
C HIS A 139 5.34 1.40 -8.97
N GLY A 140 6.00 0.45 -9.62
CA GLY A 140 7.21 -0.19 -9.13
C GLY A 140 7.90 -1.05 -10.18
N VAL A 141 9.08 -1.58 -9.85
CA VAL A 141 9.73 -2.60 -10.69
C VAL A 141 9.09 -3.96 -10.39
N ARG A 142 9.19 -4.40 -9.14
CA ARG A 142 8.45 -5.49 -8.53
C ARG A 142 8.32 -5.19 -7.04
N HIS A 143 7.27 -5.69 -6.41
CA HIS A 143 7.15 -5.67 -4.95
C HIS A 143 6.48 -6.98 -4.55
N GLU A 144 7.33 -7.90 -4.13
CA GLU A 144 6.93 -9.05 -3.33
C GLU A 144 7.64 -8.94 -1.98
N PHE A 145 7.44 -9.94 -1.14
CA PHE A 145 7.75 -9.94 0.28
C PHE A 145 9.02 -9.21 0.69
N TRP A 146 8.93 -8.56 1.85
CA TRP A 146 9.97 -7.75 2.44
C TRP A 146 10.27 -8.27 3.84
N SER A 147 11.55 -8.32 4.17
CA SER A 147 12.02 -8.32 5.54
C SER A 147 12.60 -6.94 5.86
N ALA A 148 12.35 -6.44 7.06
CA ALA A 148 12.86 -5.17 7.52
C ALA A 148 13.49 -5.33 8.90
N SER A 149 14.59 -4.63 9.13
CA SER A 149 15.25 -4.53 10.43
C SER A 149 15.82 -3.14 10.66
N VAL A 150 15.88 -2.72 11.92
CA VAL A 150 16.50 -1.46 12.35
C VAL A 150 17.74 -1.78 13.16
N ASN A 151 18.92 -1.43 12.65
CA ASN A 151 20.21 -1.78 13.26
C ASN A 151 20.36 -3.28 13.60
N GLY A 152 19.84 -4.15 12.73
CA GLY A 152 19.87 -5.62 12.92
C GLY A 152 18.87 -6.16 13.96
N ARG A 153 17.93 -5.34 14.44
CA ARG A 153 16.81 -5.76 15.31
C ARG A 153 15.50 -5.78 14.52
N ASP A 154 14.54 -6.58 14.97
CA ASP A 154 13.21 -6.64 14.35
C ASP A 154 12.55 -5.25 14.35
N ILE A 155 11.68 -4.99 13.37
CA ILE A 155 10.82 -3.80 13.37
C ILE A 155 9.76 -3.94 14.47
N ALA A 156 9.19 -2.83 14.92
CA ALA A 156 8.17 -2.86 15.98
C ALA A 156 6.92 -3.60 15.49
N CYS A 157 6.33 -3.17 14.37
CA CYS A 157 5.21 -3.87 13.77
C CYS A 157 5.06 -3.65 12.27
N TYR A 158 4.19 -4.49 11.70
CA TYR A 158 3.88 -4.60 10.28
C TYR A 158 2.37 -4.65 10.10
N TYR A 159 1.86 -4.02 9.04
CA TYR A 159 0.52 -4.31 8.53
C TYR A 159 0.44 -4.01 7.04
N GLU A 160 -0.53 -4.62 6.37
CA GLU A 160 -0.84 -4.35 4.97
C GLU A 160 -2.21 -3.69 4.86
N GLU A 161 -2.29 -2.65 4.05
CA GLU A 161 -3.56 -2.01 3.71
C GLU A 161 -3.53 -1.55 2.25
N ARG A 162 -4.55 -1.94 1.47
CA ARG A 162 -4.72 -1.56 0.06
C ARG A 162 -3.51 -1.87 -0.83
N GLY A 163 -2.88 -3.03 -0.62
CA GLY A 163 -1.69 -3.45 -1.39
C GLY A 163 -0.37 -2.82 -0.94
N PHE A 164 -0.38 -1.93 0.06
CA PHE A 164 0.84 -1.34 0.63
C PHE A 164 1.22 -1.99 1.94
N ALA A 165 2.52 -2.32 2.07
CA ALA A 165 3.11 -2.71 3.33
C ALA A 165 3.56 -1.49 4.14
N TYR A 166 3.13 -1.44 5.39
CA TYR A 166 3.49 -0.40 6.34
C TYR A 166 4.42 -0.97 7.41
N VAL A 167 5.66 -0.47 7.41
CA VAL A 167 6.66 -0.78 8.44
C VAL A 167 6.61 0.31 9.50
N VAL A 168 6.27 -0.07 10.73
CA VAL A 168 6.27 0.84 11.88
C VAL A 168 7.57 0.68 12.64
N LEU A 169 8.32 1.77 12.74
CA LEU A 169 9.54 1.83 13.53
C LEU A 169 9.19 2.05 15.01
N PRO A 170 9.99 1.49 15.95
CA PRO A 170 9.83 1.83 17.36
C PRO A 170 10.09 3.33 17.58
N LYS A 171 9.75 3.84 18.77
CA LYS A 171 10.08 5.24 19.12
C LYS A 171 11.59 5.46 19.05
N LEU A 172 12.04 6.31 18.11
CA LEU A 172 13.46 6.57 17.86
C LEU A 172 13.95 7.81 18.62
N ASP A 173 15.15 7.72 19.18
CA ASP A 173 15.88 8.87 19.72
C ASP A 173 16.48 9.71 18.58
N LYS A 174 16.95 10.91 18.89
CA LYS A 174 17.68 11.77 17.93
C LYS A 174 19.12 11.25 17.71
N LYS A 175 19.27 10.17 16.94
CA LYS A 175 20.55 9.59 16.51
C LYS A 175 20.44 8.95 15.12
N GLN A 176 21.57 8.50 14.57
CA GLN A 176 21.59 7.82 13.27
C GLN A 176 21.13 6.37 13.40
N TYR A 177 20.32 5.92 12.44
CA TYR A 177 19.84 4.54 12.33
C TYR A 177 20.01 4.03 10.90
N THR A 178 20.23 2.73 10.77
CA THR A 178 20.21 2.02 9.49
C THR A 178 18.96 1.16 9.44
N LEU A 179 18.05 1.49 8.51
CA LEU A 179 16.95 0.63 8.12
C LEU A 179 17.43 -0.27 6.97
N THR A 180 17.49 -1.57 7.22
CA THR A 180 17.79 -2.56 6.19
C THR A 180 16.48 -3.18 5.74
N VAL A 181 16.16 -3.02 4.46
CA VAL A 181 15.03 -3.69 3.81
C VAL A 181 15.60 -4.67 2.79
N THR A 182 15.11 -5.90 2.82
CA THR A 182 15.47 -6.93 1.86
C THR A 182 14.20 -7.49 1.25
N THR A 183 14.08 -7.38 -0.07
CA THR A 183 13.03 -8.02 -0.86
C THR A 183 13.40 -9.48 -1.12
N GLY A 184 12.43 -10.37 -1.15
CA GLY A 184 12.64 -11.81 -1.22
C GLY A 184 11.33 -12.59 -1.44
N PRO A 185 11.38 -13.92 -1.62
CA PRO A 185 10.21 -14.72 -1.96
C PRO A 185 9.44 -15.20 -0.72
N SER A 186 9.87 -14.77 0.46
CA SER A 186 9.34 -15.22 1.74
C SER A 186 8.97 -14.01 2.56
N ASP A 187 7.80 -14.09 3.19
CA ASP A 187 7.39 -13.19 4.26
C ASP A 187 8.50 -12.95 5.28
N MET A 188 8.44 -11.79 5.93
CA MET A 188 9.14 -11.57 7.17
C MET A 188 8.81 -12.69 8.18
N PRO A 189 9.83 -13.35 8.75
CA PRO A 189 9.63 -14.58 9.51
C PRO A 189 9.04 -14.34 10.91
N THR A 190 9.06 -13.10 11.42
CA THR A 190 8.50 -12.73 12.71
C THR A 190 8.15 -11.25 12.72
N TYR A 191 6.98 -10.91 13.26
CA TYR A 191 6.52 -9.53 13.42
C TYR A 191 5.25 -9.49 14.26
N VAL A 192 4.95 -8.31 14.83
CA VAL A 192 3.61 -8.02 15.34
C VAL A 192 2.75 -7.52 14.18
N TRP A 193 1.66 -8.21 13.88
CA TRP A 193 0.67 -7.75 12.90
C TRP A 193 -0.19 -6.69 13.56
N ASN A 194 -0.12 -5.44 13.14
CA ASN A 194 -0.86 -4.34 13.76
C ASN A 194 -2.13 -3.99 12.98
N ASP A 195 -3.16 -4.82 13.08
CA ASP A 195 -4.50 -4.61 12.50
C ASP A 195 -5.48 -3.94 13.49
N GLY A 196 -4.97 -3.45 14.63
CA GLY A 196 -5.74 -2.81 15.69
C GLY A 196 -5.41 -1.33 15.88
N THR A 197 -5.84 -0.78 17.01
CA THR A 197 -5.55 0.61 17.40
C THR A 197 -4.57 0.68 18.57
N TYR A 198 -3.80 -0.39 18.80
CA TYR A 198 -2.77 -0.44 19.84
C TYR A 198 -1.42 0.02 19.28
N ASN A 199 -0.56 0.51 20.17
CA ASN A 199 0.79 0.92 19.82
C ASN A 199 1.77 -0.20 20.18
N VAL A 200 2.59 -0.59 19.21
CA VAL A 200 3.73 -1.48 19.45
C VAL A 200 4.96 -0.60 19.66
N GLN A 201 5.44 -0.56 20.90
CA GLN A 201 6.56 0.28 21.30
C GLN A 201 7.91 -0.33 20.90
N ASP A 202 8.03 -1.65 21.02
CA ASP A 202 9.22 -2.43 20.66
C ASP A 202 8.82 -3.89 20.39
N PHE A 203 9.60 -4.58 19.56
CA PHE A 203 9.42 -6.00 19.32
C PHE A 203 10.78 -6.66 19.10
N GLN A 204 10.97 -7.83 19.73
CA GLN A 204 12.14 -8.65 19.48
C GLN A 204 11.79 -10.12 19.58
N SER A 205 12.26 -10.91 18.62
CA SER A 205 12.08 -12.36 18.58
C SER A 205 13.41 -13.09 18.63
N GLY A 206 13.50 -14.11 19.47
CA GLY A 206 14.53 -15.14 19.47
C GLY A 206 14.07 -16.42 18.78
N THR A 207 14.81 -17.50 18.99
CA THR A 207 14.53 -18.85 18.46
C THR A 207 13.40 -19.56 19.22
N ASP A 208 13.19 -19.23 20.49
CA ASP A 208 12.24 -19.87 21.39
C ASP A 208 11.43 -18.86 22.25
N ASN A 209 11.61 -17.57 21.99
CA ASN A 209 10.96 -16.51 22.74
C ASN A 209 10.68 -15.29 21.87
N ALA A 210 9.73 -14.46 22.29
CA ALA A 210 9.50 -13.14 21.74
C ALA A 210 9.03 -12.19 22.85
N VAL A 211 9.36 -10.91 22.70
CA VAL A 211 9.00 -9.85 23.64
C VAL A 211 8.32 -8.73 22.84
N VAL A 212 7.12 -8.34 23.29
CA VAL A 212 6.32 -7.28 22.67
C VAL A 212 6.10 -6.17 23.70
N GLY A 213 6.64 -4.98 23.44
CA GLY A 213 6.27 -3.76 24.16
C GLY A 213 4.98 -3.20 23.59
N LEU A 214 3.93 -3.10 24.40
CA LEU A 214 2.61 -2.62 23.98
C LEU A 214 2.16 -1.43 24.81
N GLU A 215 1.39 -0.56 24.18
CA GLU A 215 0.56 0.42 24.86
C GLU A 215 -0.84 0.39 24.23
N MET A 216 -1.83 0.01 25.04
CA MET A 216 -3.19 -0.21 24.54
C MET A 216 -4.26 0.13 25.58
N TYR A 217 -5.46 0.42 25.11
CA TYR A 217 -6.65 0.59 25.94
C TYR A 217 -7.77 -0.34 25.45
N GLY A 218 -8.68 -0.69 26.36
CA GLY A 218 -9.81 -1.57 26.04
C GLY A 218 -9.36 -3.00 25.72
N THR A 219 -10.27 -3.79 25.15
CA THR A 219 -9.99 -5.18 24.77
C THR A 219 -9.74 -5.26 23.28
N GLN A 220 -8.56 -5.73 22.89
CA GLN A 220 -8.17 -5.87 21.48
C GLN A 220 -7.45 -7.20 21.25
N ARG A 221 -7.46 -7.67 20.00
CA ARG A 221 -6.73 -8.87 19.59
C ARG A 221 -5.39 -8.46 19.03
N VAL A 222 -4.31 -8.95 19.62
CA VAL A 222 -2.93 -8.73 19.18
C VAL A 222 -2.43 -10.00 18.53
N LYS A 223 -1.93 -9.90 17.29
CA LYS A 223 -1.40 -11.03 16.54
C LYS A 223 0.10 -10.91 16.36
N VAL A 224 0.82 -12.01 16.56
CA VAL A 224 2.27 -12.08 16.38
C VAL A 224 2.60 -13.29 15.52
N LYS A 225 3.31 -13.08 14.41
CA LYS A 225 3.90 -14.17 13.63
C LYS A 225 5.14 -14.68 14.35
N LEU A 226 5.21 -15.97 14.65
CA LEU A 226 6.30 -16.58 15.42
C LEU A 226 7.04 -17.64 14.60
N ARG A 227 8.32 -17.85 14.94
CA ARG A 227 9.17 -18.93 14.39
C ARG A 227 9.19 -20.19 15.28
N PHE A 228 8.38 -20.18 16.34
CA PHE A 228 8.37 -21.20 17.39
C PHE A 228 6.93 -21.44 17.86
N GLU A 229 6.66 -22.62 18.40
CA GLU A 229 5.35 -22.95 18.98
C GLU A 229 5.27 -22.39 20.41
N PRO A 230 4.40 -21.40 20.69
CA PRO A 230 4.29 -20.79 22.02
C PRO A 230 3.72 -21.79 23.05
N ARG A 231 4.30 -21.77 24.25
CA ARG A 231 3.89 -22.56 25.42
C ARG A 231 3.41 -21.70 26.57
N GLU A 232 3.91 -20.47 26.64
CA GLU A 232 3.63 -19.54 27.72
C GLU A 232 3.53 -18.12 27.14
N VAL A 233 2.52 -17.39 27.60
CA VAL A 233 2.32 -15.97 27.29
C VAL A 233 2.04 -15.26 28.61
N THR A 234 2.89 -14.30 28.96
CA THR A 234 2.81 -13.56 30.23
C THR A 234 2.84 -12.07 29.99
N SER A 235 2.23 -11.32 30.89
CA SER A 235 2.29 -9.86 30.92
C SER A 235 3.15 -9.40 32.08
N SER A 236 3.97 -8.36 31.87
CA SER A 236 4.83 -7.79 32.90
C SER A 236 4.07 -7.04 33.99
N ASN A 237 2.78 -6.75 33.77
CA ASN A 237 1.94 -6.07 34.76
C ASN A 237 0.47 -6.52 34.66
N THR A 238 -0.31 -6.17 35.69
CA THR A 238 -1.74 -6.48 35.77
C THR A 238 -2.63 -5.50 35.00
N GLY A 239 -2.05 -4.43 34.45
CA GLY A 239 -2.76 -3.43 33.65
C GLY A 239 -3.03 -3.90 32.22
N LEU A 240 -2.10 -4.66 31.63
CA LEU A 240 -2.28 -5.40 30.40
C LEU A 240 -2.62 -6.85 30.72
N GLU A 241 -3.91 -7.16 30.76
CA GLU A 241 -4.40 -8.48 31.14
C GLU A 241 -4.61 -9.35 29.90
N ILE A 242 -3.88 -10.46 29.80
CA ILE A 242 -4.11 -11.48 28.77
C ILE A 242 -5.35 -12.27 29.17
N LYS A 243 -6.44 -12.11 28.41
CA LYS A 243 -7.72 -12.78 28.66
C LYS A 243 -7.73 -14.21 28.11
N GLU A 244 -7.22 -14.38 26.91
CA GLU A 244 -7.08 -15.65 26.22
C GLU A 244 -5.98 -15.54 25.16
N TRP A 245 -5.46 -16.68 24.73
CA TRP A 245 -4.64 -16.75 23.53
C TRP A 245 -4.82 -18.11 22.84
N HIS A 246 -4.61 -18.10 21.52
CA HIS A 246 -4.65 -19.28 20.67
C HIS A 246 -3.50 -19.22 19.66
N TYR A 247 -2.94 -20.38 19.33
CA TYR A 247 -1.88 -20.50 18.33
C TYR A 247 -2.36 -21.36 17.17
N GLU A 248 -2.36 -20.74 15.99
CA GLU A 248 -2.60 -21.38 14.70
C GLU A 248 -1.42 -20.99 13.81
N ALA A 249 -0.50 -21.93 13.56
CA ALA A 249 0.77 -21.62 12.94
C ALA A 249 0.60 -20.85 11.61
N PRO A 250 1.37 -19.76 11.37
CA PRO A 250 2.48 -19.27 12.20
C PRO A 250 2.08 -18.19 13.24
N PHE A 251 0.79 -17.96 13.48
CA PHE A 251 0.29 -16.84 14.27
C PHE A 251 -0.14 -17.22 15.69
N LEU A 252 0.38 -16.47 16.67
CA LEU A 252 -0.19 -16.37 18.00
C LEU A 252 -1.20 -15.22 18.02
N SER A 253 -2.42 -15.50 18.45
CA SER A 253 -3.50 -14.53 18.61
C SER A 253 -3.85 -14.38 20.09
N MET A 254 -3.67 -13.18 20.64
CA MET A 254 -3.88 -12.88 22.06
C MET A 254 -5.00 -11.86 22.23
N LEU A 255 -6.00 -12.17 23.03
CA LEU A 255 -6.98 -11.17 23.47
C LEU A 255 -6.44 -10.48 24.73
N ILE A 256 -6.11 -9.20 24.62
CA ILE A 256 -5.49 -8.43 25.71
C ILE A 256 -6.42 -7.28 26.09
N HIS A 257 -6.57 -7.05 27.39
CA HIS A 257 -7.34 -5.95 27.95
C HIS A 257 -6.43 -4.93 28.64
N GLY A 258 -6.38 -3.70 28.13
CA GLY A 258 -5.73 -2.55 28.75
C GLY A 258 -6.68 -1.74 29.62
N ARG A 259 -6.36 -1.58 30.90
CA ARG A 259 -7.24 -0.90 31.88
C ARG A 259 -7.24 0.63 31.81
N ASN A 260 -6.18 1.23 31.27
CA ASN A 260 -6.08 2.68 31.15
C ASN A 260 -6.63 3.16 29.82
N ILE A 261 -7.67 4.01 29.84
CA ILE A 261 -8.26 4.60 28.63
C ILE A 261 -7.30 5.49 27.85
N GLN A 262 -6.27 6.04 28.51
CA GLN A 262 -5.23 6.84 27.85
C GLN A 262 -4.13 5.98 27.20
N GLY A 263 -4.18 4.65 27.36
CA GLY A 263 -3.11 3.74 26.99
C GLY A 263 -2.44 3.16 28.23
N GLN A 264 -2.48 1.84 28.34
CA GLN A 264 -1.77 1.10 29.37
C GLN A 264 -0.49 0.52 28.77
N PRO A 265 0.70 0.99 29.19
CA PRO A 265 1.94 0.38 28.76
C PRO A 265 2.17 -0.95 29.48
N GLY A 266 2.86 -1.87 28.81
CA GLY A 266 3.31 -3.12 29.37
C GLY A 266 4.11 -3.96 28.37
N VAL A 267 4.63 -5.07 28.85
CA VAL A 267 5.46 -5.98 28.05
C VAL A 267 4.83 -7.36 28.08
N ILE A 268 4.56 -7.91 26.91
CA ILE A 268 4.14 -9.29 26.74
C ILE A 268 5.36 -10.14 26.43
N THR A 269 5.59 -11.19 27.23
CA THR A 269 6.65 -12.16 27.01
C THR A 269 6.04 -13.48 26.55
N ILE A 270 6.49 -13.95 25.39
CA ILE A 270 6.06 -15.20 24.77
C ILE A 270 7.25 -16.15 24.83
N ARG A 271 7.05 -17.37 25.35
CA ARG A 271 8.06 -18.42 25.38
C ARG A 271 7.50 -19.69 24.78
N GLY A 272 8.34 -20.47 24.13
CA GLY A 272 7.90 -21.66 23.42
C GLY A 272 9.03 -22.60 23.05
N LYS A 273 8.74 -23.47 22.09
CA LYS A 273 9.70 -24.44 21.56
C LYS A 273 9.98 -24.12 20.10
N PRO A 274 11.26 -24.05 19.67
CA PRO A 274 11.59 -23.87 18.26
C PRO A 274 10.85 -24.87 17.38
N LEU A 275 10.33 -24.42 16.24
CA LEU A 275 9.84 -25.34 15.22
C LEU A 275 11.05 -26.14 14.74
N ARG A 276 10.92 -27.48 14.66
CA ARG A 276 11.96 -28.31 14.04
C ARG A 276 12.06 -27.85 12.59
N GLU A 277 13.28 -27.59 12.11
CA GLU A 277 13.53 -27.42 10.68
C GLU A 277 12.93 -28.66 10.00
N GLN A 278 12.02 -28.44 9.05
CA GLN A 278 11.64 -29.51 8.14
C GLN A 278 12.87 -29.75 7.27
N GLU A 279 13.53 -30.89 7.49
CA GLU A 279 14.58 -31.41 6.58
C GLU A 279 14.06 -31.56 5.15
#